data_AF-A0A376J5K2-F1
#
_entry.id   AF-A0A376J5K2-F1
#
_cell.length_a   1.000
_cell.length_b   1.000
_cell.length_c   1.000
_cell.angle_alpha   90.00
_cell.angle_beta   90.00
_cell.angle_gamma   90.00
#
_symmetry.space_group_name_H-M   'P 1'
#
loop_
_entity.id
_entity.type
_entity.pdbx_description
1 polymer ?
#
loop_
_entity_poly.entity_id
_entity_poly.type
_entity_poly.pdbx_seq_one_letter_code
_entity_poly.pdbx_strand_id
1 'polypeptide(L)'
;MIGKSLPKAVGYGHDLAARESMLLASCMAGMAFSSAGLGLCHAMAHQPGAALHIPHGLANAMLLPTVMEFNRMVCRERFSSDWSGAAN
;
A
#
# COMPACT_ATOMS: atom_id res chain seq x y z
N MET A 1 2.86 -0.69 -10.72
CA MET A 1 4.30 -0.39 -10.55
C MET A 1 4.84 -1.01 -9.26
N ILE A 2 4.32 -0.59 -8.08
CA ILE A 2 4.78 -1.09 -6.77
C ILE A 2 4.84 -2.62 -6.68
N GLY A 3 3.76 -3.33 -6.99
CA GLY A 3 3.72 -4.80 -6.87
C GLY A 3 4.75 -5.56 -7.73
N LYS A 4 5.27 -4.94 -8.80
CA LYS A 4 6.32 -5.54 -9.64
C LYS A 4 7.74 -5.16 -9.18
N SER A 5 7.91 -3.94 -8.68
CA SER A 5 9.23 -3.36 -8.39
C SER A 5 9.67 -3.53 -6.94
N LEU A 6 8.73 -3.57 -5.99
CA LEU A 6 9.04 -3.67 -4.57
C LEU A 6 9.79 -4.97 -4.19
N PRO A 7 9.38 -6.18 -4.64
CA PRO A 7 10.11 -7.40 -4.30
C PRO A 7 11.56 -7.40 -4.81
N LYS A 8 11.80 -6.83 -6.00
CA LYS A 8 13.13 -6.71 -6.59
C LYS A 8 14.01 -5.71 -5.84
N ALA A 9 13.47 -4.53 -5.56
CA ALA A 9 14.20 -3.47 -4.86
C ALA A 9 14.58 -3.88 -3.42
N VAL A 10 13.75 -4.68 -2.75
CA VAL A 10 14.04 -5.25 -1.43
C VAL A 10 15.03 -6.41 -1.53
N GLY A 11 14.83 -7.33 -2.47
CA GLY A 11 15.69 -8.52 -2.63
C GLY A 11 17.09 -8.19 -3.15
N TYR A 12 17.24 -7.17 -3.99
CA TYR A 12 18.53 -6.69 -4.48
C TYR A 12 18.56 -5.16 -4.52
N GLY A 13 19.14 -4.58 -3.47
CA GLY A 13 19.21 -3.13 -3.28
C GLY A 13 20.07 -2.37 -4.30
N HIS A 14 20.73 -3.01 -5.25
CA HIS A 14 21.48 -2.32 -6.32
C HIS A 14 20.78 -2.43 -7.69
N ASP A 15 19.57 -2.99 -7.76
CA ASP A 15 18.74 -2.91 -8.97
C ASP A 15 18.25 -1.47 -9.16
N LEU A 16 19.00 -0.69 -9.94
CA LEU A 16 18.69 0.71 -10.22
C LEU A 16 17.34 0.88 -10.92
N ALA A 17 16.99 -0.03 -11.84
CA ALA A 17 15.71 0.03 -12.57
C ALA A 17 14.51 -0.23 -11.64
N ALA A 18 14.64 -1.19 -10.72
CA ALA A 18 13.61 -1.44 -9.72
C ALA A 18 13.48 -0.27 -8.72
N ARG A 19 14.60 0.34 -8.31
CA ARG A 19 14.59 1.52 -7.43
C ARG A 19 13.98 2.75 -8.11
N GLU A 20 14.33 3.02 -9.35
CA GLU A 20 13.75 4.11 -10.14
C GLU A 20 12.23 3.93 -10.27
N SER A 21 11.80 2.72 -10.62
CA SER A 21 10.37 2.39 -10.70
C SER A 21 9.64 2.59 -9.36
N MET A 22 10.28 2.23 -8.24
CA MET A 22 9.71 2.45 -6.90
C MET A 22 9.68 3.93 -6.51
N LEU A 23 10.70 4.71 -6.87
CA LEU A 23 10.75 6.14 -6.63
C LEU A 23 9.61 6.85 -7.36
N LEU A 24 9.44 6.56 -8.65
CA LEU A 24 8.35 7.11 -9.46
C LEU A 24 6.98 6.69 -8.90
N ALA A 25 6.81 5.41 -8.55
CA ALA A 25 5.58 4.93 -7.97
C ALA A 25 5.24 5.60 -6.63
N SER A 26 6.24 5.82 -5.77
CA SER A 26 6.07 6.54 -4.50
C SER A 26 5.70 8.01 -4.73
N CYS A 27 6.31 8.67 -5.71
CA CYS A 27 5.99 10.06 -6.06
C CYS A 27 4.53 10.18 -6.56
N MET A 28 4.12 9.29 -7.47
CA MET A 28 2.75 9.24 -7.98
C MET A 28 1.73 8.95 -6.88
N ALA A 29 2.03 8.00 -5.98
CA ALA A 29 1.19 7.74 -4.82
C ALA A 29 1.07 8.99 -3.92
N GLY A 30 2.18 9.70 -3.71
CA GLY A 30 2.25 10.99 -3.03
C GLY A 30 1.30 12.03 -3.61
N MET A 31 1.37 12.25 -4.91
CA MET A 31 0.47 13.17 -5.62
C MET A 31 -1.01 12.76 -5.47
N ALA A 32 -1.29 11.46 -5.55
CA ALA A 32 -2.65 10.94 -5.44
C ALA A 32 -3.25 11.18 -4.04
N PHE A 33 -2.55 10.80 -2.96
CA PHE A 33 -3.10 11.03 -1.62
C PHE A 33 -3.04 12.49 -1.16
N SER A 34 -2.12 13.29 -1.72
CA SER A 34 -2.09 14.74 -1.44
C SER A 34 -3.36 15.44 -1.96
N SER A 35 -3.89 14.98 -3.09
CA SER A 35 -5.12 15.52 -3.69
C SER A 35 -6.41 14.86 -3.19
N ALA A 36 -6.40 13.54 -2.99
CA ALA A 36 -7.60 12.79 -2.60
C ALA A 36 -7.72 12.52 -1.08
N GLY A 37 -6.68 12.84 -0.31
CA GLY A 37 -6.58 12.44 1.10
C GLY A 37 -6.28 10.94 1.29
N LEU A 38 -6.46 10.47 2.52
CA LEU A 38 -6.24 9.09 2.95
C LEU A 38 -7.49 8.55 3.66
N GLY A 39 -7.57 7.23 3.78
CA GLY A 39 -8.71 6.54 4.37
C GLY A 39 -8.40 5.79 5.66
N LEU A 40 -9.30 4.87 6.01
CA LEU A 40 -9.31 4.10 7.26
C LEU A 40 -7.97 3.41 7.58
N CYS A 41 -7.26 2.89 6.57
CA CYS A 41 -5.96 2.22 6.76
C CYS A 41 -4.95 3.12 7.47
N HIS A 42 -4.82 4.37 7.00
CA HIS A 42 -3.87 5.31 7.57
C HIS A 42 -4.29 5.76 8.97
N ALA A 43 -5.59 6.04 9.15
CA ALA A 43 -6.15 6.42 10.43
C ALA A 43 -5.89 5.36 11.51
N MET A 44 -6.07 4.08 11.17
CA MET A 44 -5.80 2.96 12.08
C MET A 44 -4.30 2.74 12.31
N ALA A 45 -3.45 2.94 11.31
CA ALA A 45 -2.01 2.70 11.42
C ALA A 45 -1.30 3.59 12.46
N HIS A 46 -1.85 4.76 12.78
CA HIS A 46 -1.29 5.65 13.81
C HIS A 46 -1.31 5.03 15.22
N GLN A 47 -2.32 4.21 15.55
CA GLN A 47 -2.47 3.68 16.91
C GLN A 47 -1.41 2.61 17.24
N PRO A 48 -1.18 1.57 16.40
CA PRO A 48 -0.09 0.62 16.62
C PRO A 48 1.29 1.28 16.58
N GLY A 49 1.48 2.28 15.73
CA GLY A 49 2.75 3.01 15.66
C GLY A 49 3.07 3.75 16.96
N ALA A 50 2.08 4.37 17.58
CA ALA A 50 2.23 5.08 18.86
C ALA A 50 2.38 4.13 20.06
N ALA A 51 1.61 3.04 20.09
CA ALA A 51 1.56 2.14 21.24
C ALA A 51 2.66 1.07 21.27
N LEU A 52 3.09 0.59 20.09
CA LEU A 52 3.97 -0.58 19.95
C LEU A 52 5.26 -0.27 19.17
N HIS A 53 5.49 1.00 18.81
CA HIS A 53 6.64 1.46 18.02
C HIS A 53 6.82 0.71 16.69
N ILE A 54 5.70 0.28 16.09
CA ILE A 54 5.72 -0.39 14.78
C ILE A 54 6.02 0.66 13.70
N PRO A 55 6.96 0.40 12.77
CA PRO A 55 7.22 1.30 11.65
C PRO A 55 5.94 1.58 10.85
N HIS A 56 5.68 2.85 10.54
CA HIS A 56 4.42 3.27 9.92
C HIS A 56 4.06 2.49 8.65
N GLY A 57 5.03 2.25 7.76
CA GLY A 57 4.82 1.46 6.54
C GLY A 57 4.41 0.01 6.83
N LEU A 58 4.97 -0.59 7.89
CA LEU A 58 4.62 -1.94 8.32
C LEU A 58 3.22 -2.00 8.92
N ALA A 59 2.85 -1.03 9.77
CA ALA A 59 1.50 -0.93 10.33
C ALA A 59 0.44 -0.80 9.21
N ASN A 60 0.68 0.06 8.23
CA ASN A 60 -0.19 0.18 7.05
C ASN A 60 -0.23 -1.12 6.25
N ALA A 61 0.91 -1.78 6.02
CA ALA A 61 0.96 -3.04 5.27
C ALA A 61 0.18 -4.17 5.94
N MET A 62 0.22 -4.26 7.28
CA MET A 62 -0.54 -5.25 8.05
C MET A 62 -2.06 -5.01 7.96
N LEU A 63 -2.49 -3.75 7.97
CA LEU A 63 -3.91 -3.37 7.99
C LEU A 63 -4.55 -3.32 6.60
N LEU A 64 -3.75 -3.11 5.56
CA LEU A 64 -4.22 -2.86 4.20
C LEU A 64 -5.17 -3.95 3.67
N PRO A 65 -4.89 -5.27 3.78
CA PRO A 65 -5.80 -6.30 3.28
C PRO A 65 -7.17 -6.27 3.96
N THR A 66 -7.19 -6.14 5.28
CA THR A 66 -8.42 -6.09 6.09
C THR A 66 -9.27 -4.86 5.75
N VAL A 67 -8.63 -3.69 5.60
CA VAL A 67 -9.33 -2.45 5.26
C VAL A 67 -9.83 -2.47 3.81
N MET A 68 -9.08 -3.07 2.88
CA MET A 68 -9.54 -3.25 1.51
C MET A 68 -10.78 -4.14 1.44
N GLU A 69 -10.81 -5.26 2.18
CA GLU A 69 -11.98 -6.13 2.24
C GLU A 69 -13.19 -5.41 2.86
N PHE A 70 -12.97 -4.63 3.92
CA PHE A 70 -14.02 -3.81 4.51
C PHE A 70 -14.60 -2.81 3.50
N ASN A 71 -13.74 -2.08 2.77
CA ASN A 71 -14.16 -1.10 1.78
C ASN A 71 -14.82 -1.72 0.54
N ARG A 72 -14.49 -2.98 0.21
CA ARG A 72 -15.06 -3.71 -0.93
C ARG A 72 -16.58 -3.86 -0.83
N MET A 73 -17.13 -3.90 0.39
CA MET A 73 -18.56 -4.00 0.64
C MET A 73 -19.37 -2.81 0.09
N VAL A 74 -18.74 -1.62 -0.01
CA VAL A 74 -19.40 -0.38 -0.43
C VAL A 74 -18.86 0.20 -1.74
N CYS A 75 -17.63 -0.15 -2.11
CA CYS A 75 -16.93 0.39 -3.28
C CYS A 75 -16.61 -0.67 -4.35
N ARG A 76 -17.46 -1.69 -4.51
CA ARG A 76 -17.17 -2.90 -5.31
C ARG A 76 -16.64 -2.61 -6.72
N GLU A 77 -17.21 -1.63 -7.43
CA GLU A 77 -16.77 -1.23 -8.78
C GLU A 77 -15.35 -0.62 -8.82
N ARG A 78 -14.94 0.08 -7.75
CA ARG A 78 -13.58 0.65 -7.66
C ARG A 78 -12.53 -0.41 -7.34
N PHE A 79 -12.96 -1.50 -6.72
CA PHE A 79 -12.13 -2.67 -6.46
C PHE A 79 -12.23 -3.72 -7.60
N SER A 80 -13.10 -3.53 -8.60
CA SER A 80 -13.23 -4.45 -9.71
C SER A 80 -12.19 -4.14 -10.79
N SER A 81 -11.01 -4.72 -10.61
CA SER A 81 -10.07 -5.04 -11.68
C SER A 81 -9.19 -6.19 -11.19
N ASP A 82 -9.35 -7.38 -11.76
CA ASP A 82 -8.47 -8.56 -11.62
C ASP A 82 -7.71 -8.70 -10.29
N TRP A 83 -8.42 -8.66 -9.15
CA TRP A 83 -7.87 -9.06 -7.86
C TRP A 83 -8.01 -10.59 -7.73
N SER A 84 -7.08 -11.34 -8.33
CA SER A 84 -7.01 -12.81 -8.26
C SER A 84 -6.48 -13.35 -6.93
N GLY A 85 -6.32 -12.50 -5.91
CA GLY A 85 -5.71 -12.84 -4.62
C GLY A 85 -6.68 -13.16 -3.47
N ALA A 86 -7.96 -13.43 -3.73
CA ALA A 86 -8.95 -13.80 -2.71
C ALA A 86 -9.65 -15.16 -2.97
N ALA A 87 -9.10 -15.98 -3.86
CA ALA A 87 -9.57 -17.33 -4.14
C ALA A 87 -8.38 -18.29 -4.28
N ASN A 88 -7.72 -18.57 -3.16
CA ASN A 88 -7.10 -19.85 -2.78
C ASN A 88 -6.36 -19.70 -1.46
#